data_AF-A0A3D6D400-F1
#
_entry.id   AF-A0A3D6D400-F1
#
_cell.length_a   1.000
_cell.length_b   1.000
_cell.length_c   1.000
_cell.angle_alpha   90.00
_cell.angle_beta   90.00
_cell.angle_gamma   90.00
#
_symmetry.space_group_name_H-M   'P 1'
#
loop_
_entity.id
_entity.type
_entity.pdbx_description
1 polymer ?
#
loop_
_entity_poly.entity_id
_entity_poly.type
_entity_poly.pdbx_seq_one_letter_code
_entity_poly.pdbx_strand_id
1 'polypeptide(L)' 'MTGILSHSAIAAKHVSGLGRPNIIVMMVDDMGFSDIGCYGGEIQTPHIDALARGGLQFTQFYNTGRC' A
#
# COMPACT_ATOMS: atom_id res chain seq x y z
N MET A 1 1.79 39.62 19.99
CA MET A 1 1.19 38.95 18.82
C MET A 1 1.85 37.57 18.66
N THR A 2 1.49 36.61 19.50
CA THR A 2 1.95 35.23 19.36
C THR A 2 0.76 34.32 19.62
N GLY A 3 0.03 34.02 18.53
CA GLY A 3 -1.07 33.06 18.55
C GLY A 3 -0.53 31.65 18.38
N ILE A 4 -0.61 30.85 19.44
CA ILE A 4 -0.41 29.40 19.38
C ILE A 4 -1.64 28.81 18.68
N LEU A 5 -1.45 28.23 17.49
CA LEU A 5 -2.45 27.43 16.80
C LEU A 5 -2.47 26.02 17.42
N SER A 6 -3.45 25.76 18.28
CA SER A 6 -3.72 24.41 18.78
C SER A 6 -4.26 23.56 17.62
N HIS A 7 -3.46 22.62 17.13
CA HIS A 7 -3.92 21.62 16.17
C HIS A 7 -4.73 20.58 16.94
N SER A 8 -6.05 20.72 16.96
CA SER A 8 -6.94 19.69 17.51
C SER A 8 -6.92 18.46 16.61
N ALA A 9 -6.31 17.38 17.09
CA ALA A 9 -6.39 16.08 16.44
C ALA A 9 -7.84 15.59 16.47
N ILE A 10 -8.45 15.39 15.30
CA ILE A 10 -9.75 14.74 15.18
C ILE A 10 -9.52 13.25 15.43
N ALA A 11 -9.99 12.74 16.57
CA ALA A 11 -9.94 11.31 16.87
C ALA A 11 -10.86 10.54 15.92
N ALA A 12 -10.29 9.61 15.14
CA ALA A 12 -11.07 8.72 14.28
C ALA A 12 -11.98 7.85 15.16
N LYS A 13 -13.30 7.95 14.92
CA LYS A 13 -14.32 7.15 15.60
C LYS A 13 -14.11 5.67 15.27
N HIS A 14 -13.83 4.84 16.26
CA HIS A 14 -13.75 3.40 16.10
C HIS A 14 -15.14 2.84 15.74
N VAL A 15 -15.33 2.45 14.49
CA VAL A 15 -16.55 1.78 14.04
C VAL A 15 -16.47 0.31 14.44
N SER A 16 -17.04 -0.02 15.61
CA SER A 16 -17.27 -1.42 16.00
C SER A 16 -18.47 -1.97 15.24
N GLY A 17 -18.24 -2.54 14.06
CA GLY A 17 -19.33 -3.09 13.23
C GLY A 17 -18.92 -4.16 12.23
N LEU A 18 -17.63 -4.22 11.89
CA LEU A 18 -17.00 -5.32 11.17
C LEU A 18 -15.78 -5.67 12.01
N GLY A 19 -15.52 -6.96 12.28
CA GLY A 19 -14.38 -7.37 13.11
C GLY A 19 -13.08 -6.68 12.68
N ARG A 20 -12.14 -6.49 13.61
CA ARG A 20 -10.87 -5.83 13.32
C ARG A 20 -10.22 -6.50 12.09
N PRO A 21 -9.93 -5.76 11.01
CA PRO A 21 -9.36 -6.37 9.81
C PRO A 21 -7.94 -6.88 10.12
N ASN A 22 -7.60 -8.03 9.53
CA ASN A 22 -6.23 -8.49 9.50
C ASN A 22 -5.50 -7.74 8.39
N ILE A 23 -4.37 -7.10 8.71
CA ILE A 23 -3.55 -6.36 7.76
C ILE A 23 -2.28 -7.17 7.53
N ILE A 24 -2.04 -7.57 6.28
CA ILE A 24 -0.82 -8.28 5.85
C ILE A 24 -0.05 -7.34 4.94
N VAL A 25 1.23 -7.11 5.27
CA VAL A 25 2.16 -6.35 4.44
C VAL A 25 3.18 -7.34 3.87
N MET A 26 3.16 -7.51 2.55
CA MET A 26 4.16 -8.30 1.83
C MET A 26 5.19 -7.34 1.25
N MET A 27 6.43 -7.43 1.72
CA MET A 27 7.57 -6.70 1.19
C MET A 27 8.46 -7.68 0.43
N VAL A 28 8.95 -7.29 -0.74
CA VAL A 28 9.85 -8.09 -1.55
C VAL A 28 11.15 -7.31 -1.76
N ASP A 29 12.27 -7.98 -1.60
CA ASP A 29 13.60 -7.41 -1.76
C ASP A 29 14.03 -7.44 -3.24
N ASP A 30 14.73 -6.41 -3.69
CA ASP A 30 15.30 -6.28 -5.05
C ASP A 30 14.37 -6.56 -6.24
N MET A 31 13.05 -6.50 -6.06
CA MET A 31 12.08 -6.70 -7.14
C MET A 31 11.91 -5.43 -7.98
N GLY A 32 12.16 -5.56 -9.28
CA GLY A 32 11.97 -4.51 -10.27
C GLY A 32 10.51 -4.37 -10.74
N PHE A 33 10.19 -3.21 -11.30
CA PHE A 33 8.86 -2.92 -11.84
C PHE A 33 8.44 -3.91 -12.95
N SER A 34 9.41 -4.35 -13.77
CA SER A 34 9.21 -5.27 -14.90
C SER A 34 9.17 -6.74 -14.51
N ASP A 35 9.30 -7.10 -13.23
CA ASP A 35 9.36 -8.50 -12.82
C ASP A 35 7.96 -9.13 -12.66
N ILE A 36 6.93 -8.31 -12.46
CA ILE A 36 5.57 -8.76 -12.18
C ILE A 36 4.71 -8.69 -13.44
N GLY A 37 3.96 -9.76 -13.72
CA GLY A 37 3.10 -9.90 -14.89
C GLY A 37 2.08 -8.77 -15.04
N CYS A 38 1.44 -8.32 -13.96
CA CYS A 38 0.47 -7.22 -14.00
C CYS A 38 1.06 -5.85 -14.43
N TYR A 39 2.39 -5.69 -14.44
CA TYR A 39 3.09 -4.51 -14.96
C TYR A 39 3.76 -4.77 -16.32
N GLY A 40 3.50 -5.93 -16.95
CA GLY A 40 4.06 -6.30 -18.25
C GLY A 40 5.32 -7.18 -18.18
N GLY A 41 5.63 -7.75 -17.02
CA GLY A 41 6.74 -8.70 -16.86
C GLY A 41 6.50 -10.03 -17.56
N GLU A 42 7.59 -10.71 -17.95
CA GLU A 42 7.55 -12.02 -18.64
C GLU A 42 7.36 -13.19 -17.67
N ILE A 43 7.65 -12.98 -16.38
CA ILE A 43 7.52 -14.01 -15.34
C ILE A 43 6.05 -14.19 -14.98
N GLN A 44 5.60 -15.45 -14.96
CA GLN A 44 4.23 -15.77 -14.55
C GLN A 44 4.07 -15.57 -13.04
N THR A 45 3.30 -14.55 -12.65
CA THR A 45 3.00 -14.21 -11.24
C THR A 45 1.51 -14.32 -10.93
N PRO A 46 0.87 -15.49 -11.13
CA PRO A 46 -0.59 -15.61 -11.19
C PRO A 46 -1.31 -15.17 -9.90
N HIS A 47 -0.67 -15.37 -8.74
CA HIS A 47 -1.24 -14.94 -7.44
C HIS A 47 -1.16 -13.42 -7.24
N ILE A 48 -0.06 -12.78 -7.65
CA ILE A 48 0.08 -11.32 -7.58
C ILE A 48 -0.86 -10.67 -8.60
N ASP A 49 -0.98 -11.25 -9.79
CA ASP A 49 -1.89 -10.75 -10.83
C ASP A 49 -3.35 -10.83 -10.38
N ALA A 50 -3.73 -11.89 -9.66
CA ALA A 50 -5.06 -12.02 -9.08
C ALA A 50 -5.34 -10.95 -8.01
N LEU A 51 -4.35 -10.64 -7.15
CA LEU A 51 -4.46 -9.56 -6.17
C LEU A 51 -4.60 -8.19 -6.85
N ALA A 52 -3.84 -7.93 -7.92
CA ALA A 52 -3.93 -6.70 -8.69
C ALA A 52 -5.31 -6.54 -9.36
N ARG A 53 -5.85 -7.61 -9.97
CA ARG A 53 -7.20 -7.60 -10.57
C ARG A 53 -8.33 -7.41 -9.56
N GLY A 54 -8.16 -7.94 -8.35
CA GLY A 54 -9.15 -7.86 -7.27
C GLY A 54 -8.99 -6.63 -6.37
N GLY A 55 -7.99 -5.78 -6.62
CA GLY A 55 -7.59 -4.70 -5.73
C GLY A 55 -7.21 -3.43 -6.46
N LEU A 56 -6.30 -2.67 -5.85
CA LEU A 56 -5.71 -1.47 -6.43
C LEU A 56 -4.30 -1.75 -6.91
N GLN A 57 -3.96 -1.22 -8.08
CA GLN A 57 -2.63 -1.30 -8.68
C GLN A 57 -2.04 0.11 -8.79
N PHE A 58 -0.84 0.32 -8.27
CA PHE A 58 -0.15 1.61 -8.33
C PHE A 58 0.85 1.62 -9.48
N THR A 59 0.73 2.58 -10.39
CA THR A 59 1.68 2.75 -11.51
C THR A 59 2.80 3.75 -11.22
N GLN A 60 2.73 4.47 -10.09
CA GLN A 60 3.66 5.52 -9.67
C GLN A 60 3.97 5.39 -8.18
N PHE A 61 4.54 4.26 -7.77
CA PHE A 61 4.98 4.00 -6.40
C PHE A 61 6.51 4.19 -6.31
N TYR A 62 6.96 5.12 -5.47
CA TYR A 62 8.37 5.42 -5.28
C TYR A 62 8.86 4.93 -3.92
N ASN A 63 9.96 4.21 -3.90
CA ASN A 63 10.68 3.93 -2.67
C ASN A 63 11.69 5.06 -2.39
N THR A 64 12.06 5.24 -1.12
CA THR A 64 13.25 6.01 -0.80
C THR A 64 14.43 5.07 -1.00
N GLY A 65 15.13 5.18 -2.12
CA GLY A 65 16.22 4.28 -2.52
C GLY A 65 17.34 4.18 -1.49
N ARG A 66 17.16 3.27 -0.53
CA ARG A 66 18.08 2.93 0.56
C ARG A 66 17.90 1.45 0.82
N CYS A 67 19.02 0.74 0.99
CA CYS A 67 19.06 -0.64 1.44
C CYS A 67 19.19 -0.66 2.97
#